data_AF-E4MQ68-F1
#
_entry.id   AF-E4MQ68-F1
#
_cell.length_a   1.000
_cell.length_b   1.000
_cell.length_c   1.000
_cell.angle_alpha   90.00
_cell.angle_beta   90.00
_cell.angle_gamma   90.00
#
_symmetry.space_group_name_H-M   'P 1'
#
loop_
_entity.id
_entity.type
_entity.pdbx_description
1 polymer ?
#
loop_
_entity_poly.entity_id
_entity_poly.type
_entity_poly.pdbx_seq_one_letter_code
_entity_poly.pdbx_strand_id
1 'polypeptide(L)'
;MLNTSDFAIRLQQVMDYYGLNAAAFADSLEIQRSGISHLLSERNKPSLDFILKLIEKFPEVDMYWITQGKGSFPRKEDKELASAKKTQQPDLFSDIPEIEMQAPTPAPPSVAIKEKQVETKALPLPTDKHIKRIIFFYEDNRFEVFEN
;
A
#
# COMPACT_ATOMS: atom_id res chain seq x y z
N MET A 1 -15.34 -10.64 -4.34
CA MET A 1 -14.94 -9.32 -4.88
C MET A 1 -15.40 -8.26 -3.89
N LEU A 2 -14.64 -7.17 -3.72
CA LEU A 2 -15.05 -6.05 -2.87
C LEU A 2 -16.29 -5.37 -3.46
N ASN A 3 -17.37 -5.28 -2.67
CA ASN A 3 -18.56 -4.51 -3.02
C ASN A 3 -18.33 -3.04 -2.72
N THR A 4 -18.36 -2.19 -3.75
CA THR A 4 -18.10 -0.74 -3.61
C THR A 4 -19.22 -0.02 -2.88
N SER A 5 -20.47 -0.41 -3.10
CA SER A 5 -21.64 0.16 -2.41
C SER A 5 -21.60 -0.13 -0.91
N ASP A 6 -21.38 -1.40 -0.53
CA ASP A 6 -21.26 -1.77 0.89
C ASP A 6 -20.06 -1.10 1.57
N PHE A 7 -18.96 -0.91 0.83
CA PHE A 7 -17.80 -0.18 1.32
C PHE A 7 -18.10 1.30 1.57
N ALA A 8 -18.79 1.97 0.64
CA ALA A 8 -19.18 3.37 0.79
C ALA A 8 -20.08 3.58 2.01
N ILE A 9 -21.06 2.70 2.23
CA ILE A 9 -21.94 2.73 3.41
C ILE A 9 -21.12 2.60 4.70
N ARG A 10 -20.21 1.64 4.78
CA ARG A 10 -19.36 1.46 5.97
C ARG A 10 -18.39 2.61 6.16
N LEU A 11 -17.83 3.16 5.08
CA LEU A 11 -16.96 4.34 5.16
C LEU A 11 -17.72 5.54 5.73
N GLN A 12 -18.98 5.73 5.32
CA GLN A 12 -19.84 6.76 5.88
C GLN A 12 -20.10 6.52 7.38
N GLN A 13 -20.33 5.28 7.80
CA GLN A 13 -20.47 4.94 9.23
C GLN A 13 -19.23 5.28 10.05
N VAL A 14 -18.03 5.07 9.49
CA VAL A 14 -16.77 5.49 10.13
C VAL A 14 -16.72 7.01 10.25
N MET A 15 -17.01 7.73 9.17
CA MET A 15 -17.03 9.20 9.18
C MET A 15 -18.00 9.77 10.22
N ASP A 16 -19.21 9.21 10.29
CA ASP A 16 -20.26 9.62 11.23
C ASP A 16 -19.85 9.32 12.67
N TYR A 17 -19.22 8.17 12.92
CA TYR A 17 -18.74 7.79 14.26
C TYR A 17 -17.71 8.76 14.83
N TYR A 18 -16.78 9.24 14.01
CA TYR A 18 -15.80 10.26 14.43
C TYR A 18 -16.30 11.71 14.25
N GLY A 19 -17.52 11.91 13.73
CA GLY A 19 -18.07 13.23 13.46
C GLY A 19 -17.30 14.04 12.41
N LEU A 20 -16.68 13.35 11.45
CA LEU A 20 -15.85 13.96 10.41
C LEU A 20 -16.62 14.11 9.10
N ASN A 21 -16.57 15.31 8.52
CA ASN A 21 -17.03 15.51 7.15
C ASN A 21 -15.99 14.99 6.13
N ALA A 22 -16.39 14.86 4.86
CA ALA A 22 -15.52 14.30 3.80
C ALA A 22 -14.18 15.04 3.62
N ALA A 23 -14.17 16.36 3.83
CA ALA A 23 -12.95 17.14 3.72
C ALA A 23 -12.00 16.86 4.90
N ALA A 24 -12.51 16.95 6.13
CA ALA A 24 -11.74 16.66 7.33
C ALA A 24 -11.23 15.21 7.37
N PHE A 25 -12.01 14.27 6.87
CA PHE A 25 -11.63 12.87 6.77
C PHE A 25 -10.50 12.64 5.77
N ALA A 26 -10.56 13.29 4.60
CA ALA A 26 -9.48 13.25 3.61
C ALA A 26 -8.18 13.88 4.15
N ASP A 27 -8.31 15.03 4.83
CA ASP A 27 -7.19 15.73 5.44
C ASP A 27 -6.53 14.86 6.53
N SER A 28 -7.33 14.13 7.34
CA SER A 28 -6.83 13.21 8.38
C SER A 28 -6.06 12.00 7.85
N LEU A 29 -6.44 11.53 6.65
CA LEU A 29 -5.78 10.43 5.96
C LEU A 29 -4.66 10.90 5.03
N GLU A 30 -4.41 12.21 4.94
CA GLU A 30 -3.42 12.84 4.05
C GLU A 30 -3.63 12.43 2.58
N ILE A 31 -4.89 12.42 2.14
CA ILE A 31 -5.28 12.10 0.76
C ILE A 31 -6.08 13.25 0.14
N GLN A 32 -6.22 13.23 -1.18
CA GLN A 32 -7.01 14.22 -1.89
C GLN A 32 -8.51 14.09 -1.57
N ARG A 33 -9.17 15.22 -1.32
CA ARG A 33 -10.62 15.30 -1.02
C ARG A 33 -11.51 14.68 -2.11
N SER A 34 -11.10 14.80 -3.37
CA SER A 34 -11.77 14.14 -4.50
C SER A 34 -11.76 12.61 -4.34
N GLY A 35 -10.70 12.04 -3.77
CA GLY A 35 -10.58 10.61 -3.49
C GLY A 35 -11.72 10.10 -2.60
N ILE A 36 -12.00 10.78 -1.49
CA ILE A 36 -13.14 10.44 -0.61
C ILE A 36 -14.48 10.59 -1.34
N SER A 37 -14.65 11.70 -2.07
CA SER A 37 -15.90 11.94 -2.81
C SER A 37 -16.18 10.86 -3.87
N HIS A 38 -15.15 10.37 -4.55
CA HIS A 38 -15.29 9.28 -5.52
C HIS A 38 -15.56 7.91 -4.89
N LEU A 39 -15.07 7.67 -3.67
CA LEU A 39 -15.38 6.45 -2.92
C LEU A 39 -16.82 6.45 -2.41
N LEU A 40 -17.30 7.58 -1.87
CA LEU A 40 -18.67 7.73 -1.39
C LEU A 40 -19.70 7.69 -2.52
N SER A 41 -19.32 8.08 -3.75
CA SER A 41 -20.18 7.98 -4.94
C SER A 41 -20.12 6.62 -5.63
N GLU A 42 -19.41 5.64 -5.06
CA GLU A 42 -19.32 4.25 -5.54
C GLU A 42 -18.68 4.06 -6.91
N ARG A 43 -18.15 5.12 -7.54
CA ARG A 43 -17.58 5.06 -8.88
C ARG A 43 -16.17 4.47 -8.90
N ASN A 44 -15.50 4.46 -7.76
CA ASN A 44 -14.12 3.99 -7.61
C ASN A 44 -13.99 2.90 -6.54
N LYS A 45 -13.06 1.98 -6.76
CA LYS A 45 -12.59 1.05 -5.73
C LYS A 45 -11.54 1.74 -4.86
N PRO A 46 -11.55 1.51 -3.53
CA PRO A 46 -10.47 1.96 -2.66
C PRO A 46 -9.14 1.31 -3.07
N SER A 47 -8.06 2.10 -3.04
CA SER A 47 -6.71 1.56 -3.17
C SER A 47 -6.32 0.82 -1.88
N LEU A 48 -5.35 -0.09 -1.98
CA LEU A 48 -4.81 -0.74 -0.78
C LEU A 48 -4.18 0.27 0.18
N ASP A 49 -3.43 1.25 -0.36
CA ASP A 49 -2.84 2.33 0.43
C ASP A 49 -3.88 3.10 1.25
N PHE A 50 -5.04 3.40 0.66
CA PHE A 50 -6.15 4.03 1.37
C PHE A 50 -6.62 3.17 2.56
N ILE A 51 -6.84 1.88 2.33
CA ILE A 51 -7.33 0.97 3.38
C ILE A 51 -6.31 0.84 4.50
N LEU A 52 -5.02 0.76 4.19
CA LEU A 52 -3.96 0.69 5.19
C LEU A 52 -3.90 1.96 6.05
N LYS A 53 -3.92 3.14 5.43
CA LYS A 53 -3.97 4.41 6.15
C LYS A 53 -5.23 4.53 7.01
N LEU A 54 -6.36 4.03 6.51
CA LEU A 54 -7.63 4.04 7.24
C LEU A 54 -7.52 3.25 8.54
N ILE A 55 -7.07 1.99 8.49
CA ILE A 55 -6.98 1.14 9.68
C ILE A 55 -5.85 1.58 10.63
N GLU A 56 -4.83 2.26 10.12
CA GLU A 56 -3.75 2.83 10.94
C GLU A 56 -4.22 4.07 11.71
N LYS A 57 -4.97 4.97 11.07
CA LYS A 57 -5.48 6.20 11.70
C LYS A 57 -6.72 5.96 12.56
N PHE A 58 -7.54 4.97 12.22
CA PHE A 58 -8.79 4.64 12.90
C PHE A 58 -8.74 3.18 13.40
N PRO A 59 -8.09 2.92 14.54
CA PRO A 59 -7.84 1.55 15.04
C PRO A 59 -9.13 0.78 15.36
N GLU A 60 -10.24 1.48 15.57
CA GLU A 60 -11.55 0.87 15.76
C GLU A 60 -12.10 0.23 14.48
N VAL A 61 -11.55 0.58 13.30
CA VAL A 61 -11.92 0.02 11.99
C VAL A 61 -11.15 -1.26 11.72
N ASP A 62 -11.86 -2.37 11.63
CA ASP A 62 -11.27 -3.64 11.20
C ASP A 62 -11.22 -3.76 9.66
N MET A 63 -10.10 -4.28 9.13
CA MET A 63 -9.89 -4.46 7.69
C MET A 63 -10.93 -5.39 7.07
N TYR A 64 -11.27 -6.47 7.76
CA TYR A 64 -12.23 -7.47 7.26
C TYR A 64 -13.65 -6.94 7.34
N TRP A 65 -13.95 -6.13 8.35
CA TRP A 65 -15.22 -5.42 8.46
C TRP A 65 -15.38 -4.40 7.33
N ILE A 66 -14.42 -3.50 7.11
CA ILE A 66 -14.56 -2.46 6.08
C ILE A 66 -14.62 -3.06 4.66
N THR A 67 -13.86 -4.14 4.40
CA THR A 67 -13.77 -4.73 3.06
C THR A 67 -14.83 -5.81 2.75
N GLN A 68 -15.19 -6.65 3.73
CA GLN A 68 -16.09 -7.79 3.55
C GLN A 68 -17.36 -7.73 4.42
N GLY A 69 -17.50 -6.71 5.27
CA GLY A 69 -18.63 -6.58 6.19
C GLY A 69 -18.65 -7.61 7.32
N LYS A 70 -17.53 -8.30 7.57
CA LYS A 70 -17.45 -9.36 8.59
C LYS A 70 -16.71 -8.86 9.82
N GLY A 71 -17.28 -9.09 10.99
CA GLY A 71 -16.80 -8.53 12.26
C GLY A 71 -17.74 -7.42 12.74
N SER A 72 -17.24 -6.53 13.57
CA SER A 72 -18.03 -5.41 14.12
C SER A 72 -17.21 -4.13 14.17
N PHE A 73 -17.88 -3.01 13.91
CA PHE A 73 -17.37 -1.67 14.13
C PHE A 73 -18.32 -0.95 15.10
N PRO A 74 -17.81 -0.22 16.11
CA PRO A 74 -16.40 -0.10 16.48
C PRO A 74 -15.83 -1.43 17.01
N ARG A 75 -14.56 -1.72 16.76
CA ARG A 75 -13.88 -2.89 17.33
C ARG A 75 -13.84 -2.72 18.85
N LYS A 76 -14.51 -3.61 19.58
CA LYS A 76 -14.37 -3.70 21.03
C LYS A 76 -13.04 -4.38 21.32
N GLU A 77 -12.05 -3.62 21.72
CA GLU A 77 -10.80 -4.18 22.20
C GLU A 77 -11.04 -4.83 23.57
N ASP A 78 -10.98 -6.15 23.63
CA ASP A 78 -10.57 -6.82 24.87
C ASP A 78 -9.12 -6.39 25.13
N LYS A 79 -8.96 -5.58 26.16
CA LYS A 79 -7.83 -4.68 26.46
C LYS A 79 -6.54 -5.42 26.88
N GLU A 80 -6.07 -6.43 26.14
CA GLU A 80 -4.97 -7.31 26.60
C GLU A 80 -3.74 -7.46 25.70
N LEU A 81 -3.58 -6.75 24.58
CA LEU A 81 -2.45 -7.03 23.66
C LEU A 81 -1.46 -5.90 23.38
N ALA A 82 -1.54 -4.77 24.10
CA ALA A 82 -0.57 -3.67 23.94
C ALA A 82 0.51 -3.58 25.04
N SER A 83 0.59 -4.53 25.98
CA SER A 83 1.66 -4.54 26.99
C SER A 83 2.28 -5.94 27.12
N ALA A 84 3.61 -5.98 27.03
CA ALA A 84 4.49 -7.12 27.26
C ALA A 84 4.52 -8.25 26.21
N LYS A 85 5.44 -8.11 25.24
CA LYS A 85 6.31 -9.23 24.80
C LYS A 85 7.68 -8.70 24.34
N LYS A 86 8.55 -8.37 25.31
CA LYS A 86 9.98 -8.70 25.16
C LYS A 86 10.09 -10.19 25.47
N THR A 87 9.83 -11.03 24.47
CA THR A 87 10.10 -12.46 24.58
C THR A 87 11.60 -12.64 24.35
N GLN A 88 12.34 -12.95 25.40
CA GLN A 88 13.68 -13.53 25.27
C GLN A 88 13.52 -14.81 24.45
N GLN A 89 14.15 -14.86 23.28
CA GLN A 89 14.15 -16.08 22.46
C GLN A 89 15.04 -17.12 23.14
N PRO A 90 14.63 -18.39 23.22
CA PRO A 90 15.53 -19.44 23.66
C PRO A 90 16.59 -19.66 22.56
N ASP A 91 17.86 -19.49 22.91
CA ASP A 91 19.00 -19.74 22.02
C ASP A 91 19.03 -21.22 21.62
N LEU A 92 18.67 -21.48 20.36
CA LEU A 92 18.58 -22.82 19.76
C LEU A 92 19.96 -23.47 19.49
N PHE A 93 21.05 -22.83 19.90
CA PHE A 93 22.43 -23.25 19.60
C PHE A 93 23.30 -23.47 20.84
N SER A 94 22.68 -23.63 22.02
CA SER A 94 23.41 -23.74 23.29
C SER A 94 24.20 -25.05 23.47
N ASP A 95 24.01 -26.06 22.61
CA ASP A 95 24.66 -27.37 22.69
C ASP A 95 25.44 -27.69 21.40
N ILE A 96 26.48 -26.92 21.10
CA ILE A 96 27.48 -27.32 20.11
C ILE A 96 28.81 -27.53 20.84
N PRO A 97 29.35 -28.76 20.91
CA PRO A 97 30.67 -28.99 21.49
C PRO A 97 31.73 -28.28 20.65
N GLU A 98 32.58 -27.53 21.34
CA GLU A 98 33.67 -26.73 20.77
C GLU A 98 34.70 -27.64 20.10
N ILE A 99 34.65 -27.72 18.76
CA ILE A 99 35.68 -28.39 17.97
C ILE A 99 36.80 -27.37 17.77
N GLU A 100 37.89 -27.53 18.52
CA GLU A 100 39.16 -26.85 18.25
C GLU A 100 39.67 -27.29 16.87
N MET A 101 39.60 -26.40 15.88
CA MET A 101 40.30 -26.59 14.62
C MET A 101 41.12 -25.36 14.24
N GLN A 102 42.40 -25.65 14.05
CA GLN A 102 43.51 -24.78 13.72
C GLN A 102 43.26 -23.95 12.45
N ALA A 103 43.75 -22.71 12.48
CA ALA A 103 43.70 -21.76 11.37
C ALA A 103 44.41 -22.29 10.12
N PRO A 104 43.84 -21.98 8.94
CA PRO A 104 44.64 -21.23 7.97
C PRO A 104 43.83 -20.15 7.21
N THR A 105 44.34 -18.92 7.20
CA THR A 105 44.26 -17.96 6.08
C THR A 105 44.86 -18.58 4.80
N PRO A 106 44.56 -18.15 3.54
CA PRO A 106 44.21 -16.77 3.12
C PRO A 106 43.20 -16.60 1.94
N ALA A 107 42.94 -15.32 1.63
CA ALA A 107 42.54 -14.71 0.36
C ALA A 107 41.03 -14.46 0.07
N PRO A 108 40.63 -13.19 -0.21
CA PRO A 108 39.28 -12.86 -0.64
C PRO A 108 39.14 -12.92 -2.17
N PRO A 109 38.08 -13.52 -2.74
CA PRO A 109 37.66 -13.19 -4.09
C PRO A 109 36.78 -11.94 -4.04
N SER A 110 37.31 -10.87 -4.62
CA SER A 110 36.58 -9.67 -5.01
C SER A 110 35.45 -10.05 -5.97
N VAL A 111 34.19 -9.78 -5.57
CA VAL A 111 33.03 -9.97 -6.44
C VAL A 111 32.65 -8.61 -7.03
N ALA A 112 32.96 -8.45 -8.31
CA ALA A 112 32.65 -7.27 -9.10
C ALA A 112 31.13 -7.09 -9.24
N ILE A 113 30.64 -5.91 -8.86
CA ILE A 113 29.27 -5.45 -9.12
C ILE A 113 29.19 -5.12 -10.61
N LYS A 114 28.34 -5.85 -11.36
CA LYS A 114 27.96 -5.49 -12.73
C LYS A 114 26.81 -4.50 -12.67
N GLU A 115 27.09 -3.24 -12.96
CA GLU A 115 26.07 -2.23 -13.29
C GLU A 115 25.37 -2.63 -14.59
N LYS A 116 24.06 -2.86 -14.51
CA LYS A 116 23.22 -3.08 -15.69
C LYS A 116 22.67 -1.73 -16.13
N GLN A 117 23.32 -1.12 -17.11
CA GLN A 117 22.77 0.03 -17.83
C GLN A 117 21.46 -0.37 -18.51
N VAL A 118 20.38 0.36 -18.22
CA VAL A 118 19.10 0.20 -18.90
C VAL A 118 19.17 1.02 -20.18
N GLU A 119 19.33 0.30 -21.28
CA GLU A 119 19.31 0.83 -22.65
C GLU A 119 17.89 1.25 -23.02
N THR A 120 17.71 2.54 -23.35
CA THR A 120 16.43 3.11 -23.81
C THR A 120 16.11 2.57 -25.20
N LYS A 121 15.45 1.42 -25.25
CA LYS A 121 15.00 0.82 -26.51
C LYS A 121 13.83 1.64 -27.05
N ALA A 122 14.11 2.52 -28.01
CA ALA A 122 13.08 3.18 -28.79
C ALA A 122 12.24 2.11 -29.51
N LEU A 123 10.94 2.08 -29.23
CA LEU A 123 10.00 1.19 -29.92
C LEU A 123 9.89 1.65 -31.39
N PRO A 124 9.98 0.74 -32.38
CA PRO A 124 9.80 1.09 -33.78
C PRO A 124 8.38 1.60 -33.99
N LEU A 125 8.26 2.82 -34.52
CA LEU A 125 6.98 3.41 -34.88
C LEU A 125 6.43 2.63 -36.10
N PRO A 126 5.19 2.09 -36.05
CA PRO A 126 4.61 1.40 -37.19
C PRO A 126 4.35 2.42 -38.31
N THR A 127 5.15 2.39 -39.37
CA THR A 127 5.08 3.33 -40.50
C THR A 127 3.85 3.15 -41.40
N ASP A 128 3.14 2.03 -41.28
CA ASP A 128 1.99 1.66 -42.12
C ASP A 128 0.61 1.91 -41.47
N LYS A 129 0.55 2.64 -40.35
CA LYS A 129 -0.71 2.88 -39.63
C LYS A 129 -1.08 4.35 -39.61
N HIS A 130 -2.32 4.65 -40.01
CA HIS A 130 -2.89 5.97 -39.82
C HIS A 130 -3.14 6.23 -38.33
N ILE A 131 -2.49 7.26 -37.80
CA ILE A 131 -2.63 7.66 -36.41
C ILE A 131 -4.01 8.31 -36.23
N LYS A 132 -4.85 7.71 -35.40
CA LYS A 132 -6.17 8.27 -35.04
C LYS A 132 -6.08 9.33 -33.94
N ARG A 133 -5.19 9.11 -32.98
CA ARG A 133 -5.07 9.97 -31.79
C ARG A 133 -3.68 9.85 -31.14
N ILE A 134 -3.12 10.97 -30.69
CA ILE A 134 -1.91 11.06 -29.87
C ILE A 134 -2.25 11.77 -28.55
N ILE A 135 -1.69 11.29 -27.44
CA ILE A 135 -1.80 11.94 -26.13
C ILE A 135 -0.40 12.19 -25.58
N PHE A 136 -0.07 13.44 -25.29
CA PHE A 136 1.16 13.84 -24.59
C PHE A 136 0.90 13.99 -23.10
N PHE A 137 1.80 13.46 -22.27
CA PHE A 137 1.78 13.65 -20.82
C PHE A 137 2.98 14.51 -20.41
N TYR A 138 2.73 15.54 -19.61
CA TYR A 138 3.76 16.45 -19.10
C TYR A 138 4.04 16.15 -17.63
N GLU A 139 5.23 16.53 -17.16
CA GLU A 139 5.65 16.32 -15.76
C GLU A 139 4.81 17.11 -14.75
N ASP A 140 4.14 18.18 -15.21
CA ASP A 140 3.24 19.00 -14.41
C ASP A 140 1.80 18.45 -14.35
N ASN A 141 1.64 17.16 -14.67
CA ASN A 141 0.36 16.45 -14.70
C ASN A 141 -0.66 17.01 -15.72
N ARG A 142 -0.25 17.84 -16.67
CA ARG A 142 -1.08 18.22 -17.81
C ARG A 142 -0.98 17.17 -18.92
N PHE A 143 -1.97 17.19 -19.82
CA PHE A 143 -1.93 16.38 -21.04
C PHE A 143 -2.54 17.13 -22.22
N GLU A 144 -2.05 16.83 -23.42
CA GLU A 144 -2.58 17.34 -24.69
C GLU A 144 -3.05 16.17 -25.56
N VAL A 145 -4.21 16.32 -26.20
CA VAL A 145 -4.81 15.30 -27.07
C VAL A 145 -4.92 15.85 -28.49
N PHE A 146 -4.37 15.11 -29.45
CA PHE A 146 -4.45 15.42 -30.87
C PHE A 146 -5.20 14.30 -31.58
N GLU A 147 -6.22 14.63 -32.36
CA GLU A 147 -6.99 13.72 -33.21
C GLU A 147 -6.86 14.17 -34.67
N ASN A 148 -6.77 13.22 -35.60
CA ASN A 148 -6.60 13.45 -37.04
C ASN A 148 -7.92 13.28 -37.80
#